data_AF-A0A946U9V2-F1
#
_entry.id   AF-A0A946U9V2-F1
#
_cell.length_a   1.000
_cell.length_b   1.000
_cell.length_c   1.000
_cell.angle_alpha   90.00
_cell.angle_beta   90.00
_cell.angle_gamma   90.00
#
_symmetry.space_group_name_H-M   'P 1'
#
loop_
_entity.id
_entity.type
_entity.pdbx_description
1 polymer ?
#
loop_
_entity_poly.entity_id
_entity_poly.type
_entity_poly.pdbx_seq_one_letter_code
_entity_poly.pdbx_strand_id
1 'polypeptide(L)'
;MFDAYDNLTARLRASGDYLWPLALRLIMFWEFWEAGTAKLRGSNWFADIPWADWQKGFPWPFSALSTDLNWLAATWGELILAVLILLGLFTRFAAVSLIVITGVATAAVHWPAQWGSLGQLWEGYVITAKDAGNFKLPLLFVVILLPLVFHGGGKISLDHLLLKLTGRDSYLTDRIGDGLAAALMFAVLAVATFFVEPSWGITFGVIAVVVGLTPAFRR
;
A
#
# COMPACT_ATOMS: atom_id res chain seq x y z
N MET A 1 -3.39 38.82 17.49
CA MET A 1 -2.48 37.67 17.68
C MET A 1 -3.11 36.39 17.12
N PHE A 2 -4.36 36.07 17.49
CA PHE A 2 -5.12 34.97 16.88
C PHE A 2 -5.25 35.09 15.35
N ASP A 3 -5.55 36.27 14.82
CA ASP A 3 -5.66 36.46 13.36
C ASP A 3 -4.37 36.12 12.59
N ALA A 4 -3.20 36.44 13.14
CA ALA A 4 -1.92 36.14 12.48
C ALA A 4 -1.64 34.63 12.47
N TYR A 5 -1.95 33.95 13.58
CA TYR A 5 -1.84 32.50 13.70
C TYR A 5 -2.83 31.79 12.74
N ASP A 6 -4.08 32.22 12.72
CA ASP A 6 -5.12 31.64 11.85
C ASP A 6 -4.76 31.84 10.37
N ASN A 7 -4.27 33.02 10.03
CA ASN A 7 -3.76 33.32 8.69
C ASN A 7 -2.57 32.45 8.28
N LEU A 8 -1.61 32.24 9.18
CA LEU A 8 -0.45 31.39 8.93
C LEU A 8 -0.87 29.92 8.73
N THR A 9 -1.70 29.39 9.64
CA THR A 9 -2.14 28.00 9.56
C THR A 9 -3.00 27.73 8.32
N ALA A 10 -3.85 28.67 7.89
CA ALA A 10 -4.61 28.55 6.65
C ALA A 10 -3.69 28.42 5.42
N ARG A 11 -2.61 29.21 5.36
CA ARG A 11 -1.61 29.14 4.28
C ARG A 11 -0.83 27.82 4.31
N LEU A 12 -0.46 27.34 5.50
CA LEU A 12 0.21 26.05 5.67
C LEU A 12 -0.67 24.88 5.23
N ARG A 13 -1.98 24.91 5.53
CA ARG A 13 -2.94 23.90 5.04
C ARG A 13 -2.96 23.88 3.51
N ALA A 14 -3.06 25.06 2.88
CA ALA A 14 -3.05 25.16 1.42
C ALA A 14 -1.75 24.61 0.80
N SER A 15 -0.58 24.93 1.37
CA SER A 15 0.71 24.36 0.94
C SER A 15 0.79 22.85 1.16
N GLY A 16 0.19 22.37 2.26
CA GLY A 16 0.12 20.94 2.60
C GLY A 16 -0.50 20.11 1.48
N ASP A 17 -1.60 20.59 0.89
CA ASP A 17 -2.31 19.89 -0.22
C ASP A 17 -1.41 19.58 -1.44
N TYR A 18 -0.30 20.31 -1.59
CA TYR A 18 0.71 20.08 -2.62
C TYR A 18 1.83 19.18 -2.13
N LEU A 19 2.36 19.48 -0.94
CA LEU A 19 3.64 18.93 -0.49
C LEU A 19 3.54 17.50 0.04
N TRP A 20 2.60 17.21 0.94
CA TRP A 20 2.61 15.91 1.62
C TRP A 20 2.33 14.74 0.65
N PRO A 21 1.37 14.81 -0.31
CA PRO A 21 1.14 13.69 -1.21
C PRO A 21 2.32 13.49 -2.17
N LEU A 22 3.00 14.57 -2.55
CA LEU A 22 4.22 14.49 -3.36
C LEU A 22 5.35 13.83 -2.59
N ALA A 23 5.58 14.22 -1.33
CA ALA A 23 6.62 13.64 -0.50
C ALA A 23 6.43 12.12 -0.32
N LEU A 24 5.20 11.66 -0.03
CA LEU A 24 4.91 10.23 0.08
C LEU A 24 5.15 9.49 -1.24
N ARG A 25 4.79 10.08 -2.37
CA ARG A 25 5.04 9.47 -3.70
C ARG A 25 6.53 9.41 -4.03
N LEU A 26 7.31 10.44 -3.68
CA LEU A 26 8.76 10.46 -3.92
C LEU A 26 9.49 9.37 -3.14
N ILE A 27 9.18 9.21 -1.84
CA ILE A 27 9.82 8.16 -1.04
C ILE A 27 9.37 6.77 -1.51
N MET A 28 8.09 6.56 -1.81
CA MET A 28 7.65 5.26 -2.34
C MET A 28 8.23 4.96 -3.72
N PHE A 29 8.35 5.96 -4.60
CA PHE A 29 9.06 5.78 -5.87
C PHE A 29 10.49 5.31 -5.62
N TRP A 30 11.23 5.96 -4.73
CA TRP A 30 12.61 5.58 -4.43
C TRP A 30 12.73 4.12 -4.01
N GLU A 31 11.97 3.72 -2.98
CA GLU A 31 12.05 2.38 -2.38
C GLU A 31 11.70 1.28 -3.39
N PHE A 32 10.60 1.44 -4.14
CA PHE A 32 10.19 0.44 -5.12
C PHE A 32 11.05 0.45 -6.39
N TRP A 33 11.57 1.61 -6.80
CA TRP A 33 12.50 1.70 -7.91
C TRP A 33 13.82 1.01 -7.58
N GLU A 34 14.36 1.24 -6.38
CA GLU A 34 15.56 0.55 -5.90
C GLU A 34 15.34 -0.97 -5.84
N ALA A 35 14.23 -1.41 -5.24
CA ALA A 35 13.87 -2.83 -5.17
C ALA A 35 13.73 -3.49 -6.56
N GLY A 36 13.04 -2.82 -7.50
CA GLY A 36 12.84 -3.32 -8.85
C GLY A 36 14.12 -3.33 -9.68
N THR A 37 14.96 -2.29 -9.57
CA THR A 37 16.24 -2.23 -10.29
C THR A 37 17.26 -3.23 -9.75
N ALA A 38 17.24 -3.53 -8.44
CA ALA A 38 18.03 -4.58 -7.85
C ALA A 38 17.65 -5.96 -8.43
N LYS A 39 16.34 -6.24 -8.60
CA LYS A 39 15.88 -7.48 -9.26
C LYS A 39 16.20 -7.53 -10.75
N LEU A 40 16.05 -6.40 -11.45
CA LEU A 40 16.36 -6.32 -12.88
C LEU A 40 17.83 -6.59 -13.20
N ARG A 41 18.74 -6.18 -12.31
CA ARG A 41 20.20 -6.31 -12.47
C ARG A 41 20.81 -7.52 -11.74
N GLY A 42 20.03 -8.14 -10.85
CA GLY A 42 20.47 -9.26 -10.02
C GLY A 42 20.15 -10.62 -10.59
N SER A 43 20.49 -11.67 -9.84
CA SER A 43 20.08 -13.05 -10.10
C SER A 43 18.79 -13.40 -9.37
N ASN A 44 17.97 -14.24 -9.98
CA ASN A 44 16.69 -14.68 -9.41
C ASN A 44 16.90 -15.54 -8.16
N TRP A 45 16.84 -14.92 -6.99
CA TRP A 45 16.92 -15.59 -5.69
C TRP A 45 15.57 -16.11 -5.18
N PHE A 46 14.47 -15.94 -5.93
CA PHE A 46 13.16 -16.47 -5.51
C PHE A 46 13.13 -18.01 -5.49
N ALA A 47 14.06 -18.66 -6.20
CA ALA A 47 14.23 -20.12 -6.16
C ALA A 47 14.64 -20.65 -4.78
N ASP A 48 15.26 -19.79 -3.95
CA ASP A 48 15.73 -20.16 -2.63
C ASP A 48 14.67 -19.90 -1.54
N ILE A 49 13.49 -19.36 -1.89
CA ILE A 49 12.41 -19.10 -0.94
C ILE A 49 11.60 -20.39 -0.68
N PRO A 50 11.31 -20.74 0.59
CA PRO A 50 11.81 -20.12 1.82
C PRO A 50 13.24 -20.56 2.14
N TRP A 51 14.13 -19.61 2.47
CA TRP A 51 15.54 -19.90 2.82
C TRP A 51 15.78 -20.03 4.32
N ALA A 52 14.77 -19.76 5.13
CA ALA A 52 14.82 -19.87 6.58
C ALA A 52 13.56 -20.56 7.12
N ASP A 53 13.73 -21.38 8.17
CA ASP A 53 12.66 -22.21 8.74
C ASP A 53 11.47 -21.42 9.28
N TRP A 54 11.68 -20.13 9.61
CA TRP A 54 10.62 -19.25 10.09
C TRP A 54 9.82 -18.57 8.97
N GLN A 55 10.21 -18.73 7.70
CA GLN A 55 9.50 -18.17 6.54
C GLN A 55 8.46 -19.15 6.02
N LYS A 56 7.31 -18.63 5.60
CA LYS A 56 6.24 -19.43 4.99
C LYS A 56 6.48 -19.73 3.50
N GLY A 57 7.25 -18.88 2.82
CA GLY A 57 7.35 -18.87 1.36
C GLY A 57 6.13 -18.23 0.70
N PHE A 58 6.10 -18.21 -0.65
CA PHE A 58 5.05 -17.50 -1.39
C PHE A 58 3.64 -17.94 -0.95
N PRO A 59 2.73 -16.99 -0.67
CA PRO A 59 1.33 -17.31 -0.40
C PRO A 59 0.60 -17.68 -1.70
N TRP A 60 -0.48 -18.47 -1.60
CA TRP A 60 -1.39 -18.69 -2.73
C TRP A 60 -2.02 -17.35 -3.17
N PRO A 61 -2.23 -17.08 -4.48
CA PRO A 61 -1.97 -17.97 -5.63
C PRO A 61 -0.54 -17.94 -6.15
N PHE A 62 0.34 -17.08 -5.62
CA PHE A 62 1.71 -16.93 -6.09
C PHE A 62 2.57 -18.19 -5.86
N SER A 63 2.22 -19.00 -4.87
CA SER A 63 2.81 -20.33 -4.65
C SER A 63 2.58 -21.32 -5.80
N ALA A 64 1.57 -21.08 -6.66
CA ALA A 64 1.27 -21.92 -7.82
C ALA A 64 2.00 -21.46 -9.09
N LEU A 65 2.63 -20.28 -9.06
CA LEU A 65 3.43 -19.75 -10.15
C LEU A 65 4.88 -20.24 -10.01
N SER A 66 5.59 -20.32 -11.15
CA SER A 66 7.03 -20.56 -11.09
C SER A 66 7.76 -19.37 -10.46
N THR A 67 8.94 -19.63 -9.92
CA THR A 67 9.83 -18.62 -9.32
C THR A 67 10.23 -17.55 -10.34
N ASP A 68 10.41 -17.92 -11.61
CA ASP A 68 10.68 -16.98 -12.71
C ASP A 68 9.49 -16.05 -13.00
N LEU A 69 8.26 -16.58 -12.97
CA LEU A 69 7.07 -15.75 -13.16
C LEU A 69 6.85 -14.79 -11.99
N ASN A 70 7.06 -15.26 -10.75
CA ASN A 70 7.02 -14.39 -9.58
C ASN A 70 8.11 -13.31 -9.65
N TRP A 71 9.33 -13.66 -10.07
CA TRP A 71 10.44 -12.72 -10.22
C TRP A 71 10.14 -11.65 -11.26
N LEU A 72 9.65 -12.06 -12.44
CA LEU A 72 9.28 -11.16 -13.51
C LEU A 72 8.15 -10.21 -13.06
N ALA A 73 7.11 -10.76 -12.43
CA ALA A 73 5.96 -10.00 -11.96
C ALA A 73 6.36 -8.97 -10.88
N ALA A 74 7.18 -9.37 -9.91
CA ALA A 74 7.69 -8.46 -8.88
C ALA A 74 8.57 -7.38 -9.48
N THR A 75 9.53 -7.73 -10.34
CA THR A 75 10.46 -6.78 -10.97
C THR A 75 9.73 -5.71 -11.75
N TRP A 76 8.88 -6.10 -12.71
CA TRP A 76 8.18 -5.14 -13.56
C TRP A 76 7.04 -4.44 -12.83
N GLY A 77 6.36 -5.14 -11.91
CA GLY A 77 5.36 -4.55 -11.04
C GLY A 77 5.96 -3.39 -10.24
N GLU A 78 7.06 -3.63 -9.53
CA GLU A 78 7.74 -2.58 -8.75
C GLU A 78 8.18 -1.41 -9.62
N LEU A 79 8.84 -1.66 -10.76
CA LEU A 79 9.35 -0.60 -11.65
C LEU A 79 8.23 0.26 -12.27
N ILE A 80 7.20 -0.38 -12.84
CA ILE A 80 6.12 0.33 -13.53
C ILE A 80 5.27 1.10 -12.51
N LEU A 81 4.90 0.44 -11.41
CA LEU A 81 4.06 1.06 -10.38
C LEU A 81 4.80 2.17 -9.64
N ALA A 82 6.11 2.06 -9.43
CA ALA A 82 6.93 3.14 -8.90
C ALA A 82 6.84 4.38 -9.79
N VAL A 83 6.98 4.23 -11.11
CA VAL A 83 6.87 5.36 -12.06
C VAL A 83 5.46 5.96 -12.04
N LEU A 84 4.41 5.12 -12.02
CA LEU A 84 3.03 5.61 -11.89
C LEU A 84 2.82 6.43 -10.62
N ILE A 85 3.35 5.96 -9.49
CA ILE A 85 3.33 6.68 -8.21
C ILE A 85 4.11 8.00 -8.29
N LEU A 86 5.32 8.00 -8.87
CA LEU A 86 6.12 9.21 -9.04
C LEU A 86 5.36 10.30 -9.79
N LEU A 87 4.75 9.93 -10.92
CA LEU A 87 3.98 10.85 -11.75
C LEU A 87 2.62 11.21 -11.12
N GLY A 88 2.15 10.41 -10.16
CA GLY A 88 0.79 10.51 -9.64
C GLY A 88 -0.24 10.23 -10.73
N LEU A 89 0.00 9.20 -11.54
CA LEU A 89 -0.88 8.73 -12.61
C LEU A 89 -1.51 7.40 -12.19
N PHE A 90 -2.85 7.34 -12.16
CA PHE A 90 -3.60 6.24 -11.58
C PHE A 90 -3.14 5.91 -10.16
N THR A 91 -2.92 6.94 -9.34
CA THR A 91 -2.24 6.84 -8.02
C THR A 91 -2.87 5.79 -7.12
N ARG A 92 -4.22 5.71 -7.07
CA ARG A 92 -4.93 4.75 -6.23
C ARG A 92 -4.70 3.31 -6.67
N PHE A 93 -4.76 3.07 -7.99
CA PHE A 93 -4.48 1.77 -8.56
C PHE A 93 -3.04 1.35 -8.28
N ALA A 94 -2.09 2.25 -8.50
CA ALA A 94 -0.68 1.96 -8.25
C ALA A 94 -0.40 1.71 -6.76
N ALA A 95 -0.98 2.50 -5.86
CA ALA A 95 -0.80 2.34 -4.42
C ALA A 95 -1.39 1.02 -3.92
N VAL A 96 -2.61 0.66 -4.34
CA VAL A 96 -3.22 -0.65 -4.00
C VAL A 96 -2.37 -1.80 -4.54
N SER A 97 -1.86 -1.68 -5.77
CA SER A 97 -1.03 -2.72 -6.39
C SER A 97 0.30 -2.90 -5.67
N LEU A 98 0.92 -1.81 -5.23
CA LEU A 98 2.13 -1.86 -4.40
C LEU A 98 1.85 -2.42 -3.01
N ILE A 99 0.70 -2.11 -2.39
CA ILE A 99 0.28 -2.76 -1.14
C ILE A 99 0.17 -4.28 -1.32
N VAL A 100 -0.36 -4.75 -2.46
CA VAL A 100 -0.41 -6.19 -2.77
C VAL A 100 1.00 -6.77 -2.92
N ILE A 101 1.88 -6.14 -3.72
CA ILE A 101 3.27 -6.60 -3.89
C ILE A 101 3.98 -6.67 -2.52
N THR A 102 3.86 -5.61 -1.72
CA THR A 102 4.43 -5.56 -0.36
C THR A 102 3.82 -6.64 0.53
N GLY A 103 2.51 -6.87 0.49
CA GLY A 103 1.85 -7.91 1.27
C GLY A 103 2.34 -9.31 0.92
N VAL A 104 2.48 -9.62 -0.38
CA VAL A 104 3.00 -10.91 -0.87
C VAL A 104 4.47 -11.09 -0.48
N ALA A 105 5.32 -10.08 -0.69
CA ALA A 105 6.71 -10.11 -0.27
C ALA A 105 6.84 -10.27 1.25
N THR A 106 6.00 -9.57 2.02
CA THR A 106 5.98 -9.67 3.48
C THR A 106 5.63 -11.08 3.92
N ALA A 107 4.53 -11.64 3.39
CA ALA A 107 4.12 -13.00 3.69
C ALA A 107 5.19 -14.05 3.32
N ALA A 108 5.89 -13.82 2.20
CA ALA A 108 6.87 -14.77 1.69
C ALA A 108 8.15 -14.82 2.53
N VAL A 109 8.71 -13.66 2.91
CA VAL A 109 10.07 -13.58 3.46
C VAL A 109 10.24 -12.69 4.69
N HIS A 110 9.22 -11.94 5.13
CA HIS A 110 9.31 -11.03 6.29
C HIS A 110 8.35 -11.33 7.44
N TRP A 111 7.31 -12.13 7.22
CA TRP A 111 6.31 -12.48 8.22
C TRP A 111 6.65 -13.83 8.85
N PRO A 112 6.54 -13.98 10.19
CA PRO A 112 6.78 -15.27 10.82
C PRO A 112 5.74 -16.30 10.38
N ALA A 113 6.17 -17.50 10.05
CA ALA A 113 5.30 -18.60 9.63
C ALA A 113 4.29 -19.00 10.72
N GLN A 114 4.66 -18.81 11.99
CA GLN A 114 3.83 -19.10 13.16
C GLN A 114 4.06 -18.06 14.26
N TRP A 115 2.99 -17.68 14.94
CA TRP A 115 3.02 -16.84 16.14
C TRP A 115 1.80 -17.18 17.01
N GLY A 116 1.99 -17.26 18.33
CA GLY A 116 0.96 -17.63 19.31
C GLY A 116 0.44 -16.46 20.13
N SER A 117 1.07 -15.29 20.04
CA SER A 117 0.63 -14.06 20.72
C SER A 117 1.08 -12.80 19.98
N LEU A 118 0.41 -11.68 20.23
CA LEU A 118 0.84 -10.38 19.69
C LEU A 118 2.23 -9.96 20.19
N GLY A 119 2.62 -10.37 21.40
CA GLY A 119 3.96 -10.14 21.93
C GLY A 119 5.02 -10.85 21.08
N GLN A 120 4.81 -12.14 20.77
CA GLN A 120 5.69 -12.90 19.90
C GLN A 120 5.72 -12.32 18.47
N LEU A 121 4.57 -11.92 17.93
CA LEU A 121 4.52 -11.28 16.61
C LEU A 121 5.35 -9.98 16.58
N TRP A 122 5.32 -9.21 17.66
CA TRP A 122 6.05 -7.95 17.78
C TRP A 122 7.57 -8.12 17.73
N GLU A 123 8.11 -9.30 18.07
CA GLU A 123 9.53 -9.60 17.95
C GLU A 123 10.01 -9.50 16.48
N GLY A 124 9.11 -9.75 15.51
CA GLY A 124 9.38 -9.57 14.08
C GLY A 124 9.33 -8.12 13.58
N TYR A 125 8.98 -7.16 14.43
CA TYR A 125 8.99 -5.72 14.12
C TYR A 125 10.42 -5.15 14.22
N VAL A 126 11.32 -5.68 13.40
CA VAL A 126 12.74 -5.35 13.36
C VAL A 126 13.22 -5.10 11.93
N ILE A 127 14.44 -4.58 11.78
CA ILE A 127 15.15 -4.47 10.49
C ILE A 127 16.41 -5.32 10.58
N THR A 128 16.27 -6.61 10.32
CA THR A 128 17.37 -7.59 10.34
C THR A 128 16.97 -8.81 9.52
N ALA A 129 17.95 -9.46 8.89
CA ALA A 129 17.72 -10.74 8.20
C ALA A 129 17.72 -11.95 9.16
N LYS A 130 17.87 -11.72 10.47
CA LYS A 130 17.97 -12.74 11.51
C LYS A 130 16.65 -12.86 12.28
N ASP A 131 16.31 -14.09 12.65
CA ASP A 131 15.25 -14.44 13.61
C ASP A 131 13.80 -14.14 13.15
N ALA A 132 12.87 -14.01 14.12
CA ALA A 132 11.42 -14.18 14.05
C ALA A 132 10.61 -13.12 13.27
N GLY A 133 11.00 -12.82 12.02
CA GLY A 133 10.34 -11.84 11.15
C GLY A 133 11.23 -10.62 10.86
N ASN A 134 10.79 -9.78 9.92
CA ASN A 134 11.51 -8.58 9.46
C ASN A 134 10.53 -7.60 8.78
N PHE A 135 9.34 -7.42 9.36
CA PHE A 135 8.23 -6.75 8.69
C PHE A 135 8.13 -5.25 8.99
N LYS A 136 9.08 -4.67 9.75
CA LYS A 136 9.04 -3.24 10.09
C LYS A 136 9.02 -2.33 8.86
N LEU A 137 9.94 -2.55 7.92
CA LEU A 137 10.03 -1.73 6.71
C LEU A 137 8.82 -1.95 5.78
N PRO A 138 8.40 -3.19 5.46
CA PRO A 138 7.17 -3.41 4.69
C PRO A 138 5.91 -2.81 5.33
N LEU A 139 5.77 -2.86 6.67
CA LEU A 139 4.65 -2.23 7.36
C LEU A 139 4.64 -0.72 7.16
N LEU A 140 5.81 -0.07 7.25
CA LEU A 140 5.93 1.36 6.98
C LEU A 140 5.52 1.71 5.54
N PHE A 141 5.87 0.88 4.55
CA PHE A 141 5.46 1.09 3.17
C PHE A 141 3.93 1.05 3.02
N VAL A 142 3.28 0.04 3.60
CA VAL A 142 1.80 -0.03 3.60
C VAL A 142 1.20 1.20 4.27
N VAL A 143 1.71 1.62 5.43
CA VAL A 143 1.24 2.81 6.15
C VAL A 143 1.42 4.09 5.33
N ILE A 144 2.50 4.22 4.55
CA ILE A 144 2.74 5.37 3.67
C ILE A 144 1.85 5.33 2.42
N LEU A 145 1.56 4.14 1.88
CA LEU A 145 0.71 3.97 0.70
C LEU A 145 -0.78 4.18 1.01
N LEU A 146 -1.25 3.87 2.23
CA LEU A 146 -2.66 4.02 2.61
C LEU A 146 -3.20 5.46 2.42
N PRO A 147 -2.51 6.53 2.84
CA PRO A 147 -2.88 7.90 2.51
C PRO A 147 -3.05 8.12 1.00
N LEU A 148 -2.21 7.53 0.14
CA LEU A 148 -2.32 7.68 -1.31
C LEU A 148 -3.53 6.93 -1.89
N VAL A 149 -3.94 5.82 -1.27
CA VAL A 149 -5.19 5.12 -1.62
C VAL A 149 -6.41 5.99 -1.29
N PHE A 150 -6.49 6.51 -0.06
CA PHE A 150 -7.67 7.23 0.40
C PHE A 150 -7.73 8.66 -0.16
N HIS A 151 -6.61 9.37 -0.19
CA HIS A 151 -6.55 10.76 -0.63
C HIS A 151 -6.27 10.93 -2.13
N GLY A 152 -5.49 10.02 -2.74
CA GLY A 152 -4.98 10.15 -4.11
C GLY A 152 -3.66 10.93 -4.19
N GLY A 153 -3.22 11.23 -5.42
CA GLY A 153 -1.88 11.78 -5.70
C GLY A 153 -1.64 13.25 -5.32
N GLY A 154 -2.66 13.95 -4.82
CA GLY A 154 -2.57 15.37 -4.45
C GLY A 154 -2.57 16.32 -5.65
N LYS A 155 -2.38 17.62 -5.40
CA LYS A 155 -2.49 18.66 -6.43
C LYS A 155 -1.36 18.63 -7.48
N ILE A 156 -0.18 18.16 -7.12
CA ILE A 156 0.96 17.98 -8.04
C ILE A 156 0.95 16.55 -8.59
N SER A 157 -0.08 16.16 -9.32
CA SER A 157 -0.19 14.82 -9.90
C SER A 157 -0.82 14.86 -11.29
N LEU A 158 -0.49 13.87 -12.13
CA LEU A 158 -1.15 13.71 -13.42
C LEU A 158 -2.65 13.40 -13.25
N ASP A 159 -3.06 12.68 -12.21
CA ASP A 159 -4.49 12.47 -11.88
C ASP A 159 -5.22 13.81 -11.70
N HIS A 160 -4.63 14.74 -10.95
CA HIS A 160 -5.20 16.08 -10.74
C HIS A 160 -5.28 16.87 -12.05
N LEU A 161 -4.21 16.85 -12.84
CA LEU A 161 -4.16 17.51 -14.15
C LEU A 161 -5.23 16.94 -15.09
N LEU A 162 -5.42 15.62 -15.14
CA LEU A 162 -6.42 14.98 -15.98
C LEU A 162 -7.84 15.40 -15.59
N LEU A 163 -8.15 15.51 -14.29
CA LEU A 163 -9.46 16.01 -13.84
C LEU A 163 -9.70 17.45 -14.29
N LYS A 164 -8.70 18.33 -14.15
CA LYS A 164 -8.73 19.72 -14.63
C LYS A 164 -8.96 19.80 -16.15
N LEU A 165 -8.17 19.06 -16.93
CA LEU A 165 -8.24 19.06 -18.39
C LEU A 165 -9.56 18.49 -18.94
N THR A 166 -10.24 17.66 -18.16
CA THR A 166 -11.52 17.04 -18.55
C THR A 166 -12.74 17.75 -17.96
N GLY A 167 -12.56 18.94 -17.34
CA GLY A 167 -13.65 19.73 -16.75
C GLY A 167 -14.33 19.05 -15.55
N ARG A 168 -13.61 18.15 -14.86
CA ARG A 168 -14.08 17.32 -13.74
C ARG A 168 -13.58 17.84 -12.40
N ASP A 169 -13.45 19.16 -12.28
CA ASP A 169 -12.89 19.84 -11.13
C ASP A 169 -13.67 19.62 -9.83
N SER A 170 -14.98 19.39 -9.91
CA SER A 170 -15.83 19.13 -8.74
C SER A 170 -15.35 17.93 -7.94
N TYR A 171 -14.90 16.86 -8.62
CA TYR A 171 -14.43 15.62 -8.01
C TYR A 171 -13.13 15.77 -7.22
N LEU A 172 -12.45 16.93 -7.29
CA LEU A 172 -11.22 17.18 -6.52
C LEU A 172 -11.48 17.39 -5.03
N THR A 173 -12.65 17.95 -4.69
CA THR A 173 -13.00 18.33 -3.32
C THR A 173 -14.16 17.53 -2.75
N ASP A 174 -14.85 16.75 -3.59
CA ASP A 174 -15.98 15.94 -3.14
C ASP A 174 -15.57 14.92 -2.08
N ARG A 175 -16.40 14.82 -1.05
CA ARG A 175 -16.28 13.88 0.07
C ARG A 175 -17.67 13.32 0.36
N ILE A 176 -17.86 12.03 0.07
CA ILE A 176 -19.10 11.29 0.36
C ILE A 176 -18.78 10.31 1.47
N GLY A 177 -19.45 10.46 2.62
CA GLY A 177 -19.20 9.71 3.85
C GLY A 177 -20.32 8.72 4.18
N ASP A 178 -20.82 7.99 3.19
CA ASP A 178 -21.88 7.01 3.34
C ASP A 178 -21.33 5.61 3.69
N GLY A 179 -22.22 4.62 3.78
CA GLY A 179 -21.86 3.22 3.99
C GLY A 179 -20.99 2.62 2.89
N LEU A 180 -21.07 3.12 1.66
CA LEU A 180 -20.16 2.67 0.60
C LEU A 180 -18.73 3.16 0.88
N ALA A 181 -18.55 4.38 1.38
CA ALA A 181 -17.24 4.86 1.82
C ALA A 181 -16.66 3.97 2.95
N ALA A 182 -17.49 3.59 3.92
CA ALA A 182 -17.09 2.64 4.97
C ALA A 182 -16.73 1.25 4.40
N ALA A 183 -17.53 0.72 3.46
CA ALA A 183 -17.26 -0.55 2.80
C ALA A 183 -15.94 -0.53 2.03
N LEU A 184 -15.64 0.54 1.30
CA LEU A 184 -14.38 0.72 0.58
C LEU A 184 -13.18 0.81 1.54
N MET A 185 -13.34 1.48 2.68
CA MET A 185 -12.31 1.50 3.72
C MET A 185 -11.97 0.07 4.18
N PHE A 186 -12.98 -0.73 4.52
CA PHE A 186 -12.75 -2.12 4.92
C PHE A 186 -12.21 -2.99 3.78
N ALA A 187 -12.60 -2.75 2.53
CA ALA A 187 -12.03 -3.45 1.38
C ALA A 187 -10.53 -3.16 1.21
N VAL A 188 -10.10 -1.91 1.43
CA VAL A 188 -8.67 -1.54 1.41
C VAL A 188 -7.91 -2.23 2.55
N LEU A 189 -8.48 -2.25 3.77
CA LEU A 189 -7.87 -2.95 4.91
C LEU A 189 -7.79 -4.47 4.69
N ALA A 190 -8.80 -5.04 4.02
CA ALA A 190 -8.80 -6.44 3.62
C ALA A 190 -7.61 -6.74 2.71
N VAL A 191 -7.44 -5.96 1.63
CA VAL A 191 -6.30 -6.11 0.70
C VAL A 191 -4.96 -5.93 1.41
N ALA A 192 -4.84 -4.95 2.30
CA ALA A 192 -3.59 -4.65 3.00
C ALA A 192 -3.14 -5.75 3.97
N THR A 193 -4.06 -6.57 4.47
CA THR A 193 -3.78 -7.58 5.52
C THR A 193 -3.89 -9.01 5.03
N PHE A 194 -4.60 -9.26 3.91
CA PHE A 194 -4.94 -10.61 3.44
C PHE A 194 -3.73 -11.54 3.29
N PHE A 195 -2.63 -11.08 2.70
CA PHE A 195 -1.49 -11.96 2.45
C PHE A 195 -0.69 -12.28 3.71
N VAL A 196 -0.55 -11.33 4.64
CA VAL A 196 0.21 -11.53 5.88
C VAL A 196 -0.59 -12.32 6.90
N GLU A 197 -1.87 -12.03 7.04
CA GLU A 197 -2.77 -12.72 7.95
C GLU A 197 -4.16 -12.86 7.30
N PRO A 198 -4.43 -13.98 6.61
CA PRO A 198 -5.68 -14.18 5.86
C PRO A 198 -6.93 -14.02 6.72
N SER A 199 -6.89 -14.38 8.01
CA SER A 199 -8.05 -14.24 8.89
C SER A 199 -8.45 -12.77 9.07
N TRP A 200 -7.48 -11.85 9.17
CA TRP A 200 -7.73 -10.40 9.25
C TRP A 200 -8.29 -9.88 7.93
N GLY A 201 -7.66 -10.26 6.81
CA GLY A 201 -8.10 -9.86 5.48
C GLY A 201 -9.53 -10.31 5.18
N ILE A 202 -9.86 -11.56 5.48
CA ILE A 202 -11.21 -12.13 5.32
C ILE A 202 -12.21 -11.39 6.22
N THR A 203 -11.86 -11.13 7.48
CA THR A 203 -12.74 -10.42 8.42
C THR A 203 -13.10 -9.03 7.88
N PHE A 204 -12.10 -8.24 7.47
CA PHE A 204 -12.36 -6.94 6.85
C PHE A 204 -13.13 -7.06 5.54
N GLY A 205 -12.87 -8.09 4.73
CA GLY A 205 -13.60 -8.35 3.49
C GLY A 205 -15.08 -8.65 3.73
N VAL A 206 -15.40 -9.46 4.74
CA VAL A 206 -16.79 -9.74 5.14
C VAL A 206 -17.48 -8.46 5.61
N ILE A 207 -16.81 -7.65 6.44
CA ILE A 207 -17.36 -6.35 6.87
C ILE A 207 -17.62 -5.45 5.66
N ALA A 208 -16.67 -5.36 4.71
CA ALA A 208 -16.82 -4.57 3.50
C ALA A 208 -18.06 -4.99 2.69
N VAL A 209 -18.26 -6.30 2.51
CA VAL A 209 -19.42 -6.85 1.78
C VAL A 209 -20.72 -6.57 2.53
N VAL A 210 -20.78 -6.86 3.84
CA VAL A 210 -21.99 -6.65 4.64
C VAL A 210 -22.39 -5.18 4.65
N VAL A 211 -21.45 -4.28 4.90
CA VAL A 211 -21.71 -2.83 4.92
C VAL A 211 -22.12 -2.34 3.53
N GLY A 212 -21.40 -2.74 2.48
CA GLY A 212 -21.65 -2.28 1.11
C GLY A 212 -22.98 -2.77 0.53
N LEU A 213 -23.43 -3.96 0.92
CA LEU A 213 -24.71 -4.54 0.48
C LEU A 213 -25.92 -4.10 1.32
N THR A 214 -25.71 -3.53 2.51
CA THR A 214 -26.82 -3.11 3.39
C THR A 214 -27.39 -1.76 2.95
N PRO A 215 -28.64 -1.69 2.44
CA PRO A 215 -29.20 -0.45 1.90
C PRO A 215 -29.37 0.64 2.97
N ALA A 216 -29.56 0.25 4.23
CA ALA A 216 -29.72 1.19 5.35
C ALA A 216 -28.47 2.06 5.57
N PHE A 217 -27.29 1.61 5.14
CA PHE A 217 -26.05 2.38 5.26
C PHE A 217 -25.78 3.28 4.04
N ARG A 218 -26.55 3.20 2.95
CA ARG A 218 -26.31 3.98 1.72
C ARG A 218 -26.95 5.39 1.74
N ARG A 219 -27.20 5.94 2.93
CA ARG A 219 -27.86 7.24 3.12
C ARG A 219 -26.91 8.26 3.70
#